data_AF-A0A7V9DAI3-F1
#
_entry.id   AF-A0A7V9DAI3-F1
#
_cell.length_a   1.000
_cell.length_b   1.000
_cell.length_c   1.000
_cell.angle_alpha   90.00
_cell.angle_beta   90.00
_cell.angle_gamma   90.00
#
_symmetry.space_group_name_H-M   'P 1'
#
loop_
_entity.id
_entity.type
_entity.pdbx_description
1 polymer ?
#
loop_
_entity_poly.entity_id
_entity_poly.type
_entity_poly.pdbx_seq_one_letter_code
_entity_poly.pdbx_strand_id
1 'polypeptide(L)'
;GTSTNDGEAMRQFFPADVETTRVVELPKDNAPSAAANIWWFELVPGEHYIYNLRRLGRGRIFSVKFDLTKGVEAPPAPWGWKD
;
A
#
# COMPACT_ATOMS: atom_id res chain seq x y z
N GLY A 1 -6.35 -3.95 7.48
CA GLY A 1 -5.98 -4.67 6.26
C GLY A 1 -5.57 -6.08 6.58
N THR A 2 -6.43 -7.06 6.30
CA THR A 2 -6.11 -8.49 6.34
C THR A 2 -5.79 -8.98 4.92
N SER A 3 -4.82 -9.88 4.77
CA SER A 3 -4.63 -10.59 3.51
C SER A 3 -5.79 -11.56 3.29
N THR A 4 -6.21 -11.72 2.03
CA THR A 4 -7.24 -12.70 1.62
C THR A 4 -6.67 -13.88 0.84
N ASN A 5 -5.35 -13.91 0.61
CA ASN A 5 -4.66 -15.00 -0.08
C ASN A 5 -3.54 -15.58 0.80
N ASP A 6 -3.02 -16.73 0.38
CA ASP A 6 -1.91 -17.44 1.05
C ASP A 6 -0.56 -16.68 0.98
N GLY A 7 -0.53 -15.56 0.25
CA GLY A 7 0.66 -14.76 0.00
C GLY A 7 1.55 -15.34 -1.10
N GLU A 8 2.32 -14.46 -1.74
CA GLU A 8 3.43 -14.84 -2.61
C GLU A 8 4.73 -14.42 -1.93
N ALA A 9 5.84 -15.12 -2.22
CA ALA A 9 7.15 -14.83 -1.61
C ALA A 9 7.55 -13.35 -1.71
N MET A 10 7.17 -12.68 -2.80
CA MET A 10 7.57 -11.31 -3.11
C MET A 10 6.39 -10.35 -3.24
N ARG A 11 5.14 -10.81 -3.07
CA ARG A 11 3.94 -10.00 -3.31
C ARG A 11 2.83 -10.33 -2.32
N GLN A 12 2.18 -9.28 -1.82
CA GLN A 12 1.04 -9.44 -0.92
C GLN A 12 -0.07 -8.45 -1.25
N PHE A 13 -1.30 -8.96 -1.31
CA PHE A 13 -2.51 -8.18 -1.60
C PHE A 13 -3.31 -7.88 -0.32
N PHE A 14 -3.93 -6.70 -0.32
CA PHE A 14 -4.75 -6.17 0.75
C PHE A 14 -5.97 -5.47 0.11
N PRO A 15 -7.08 -6.18 -0.12
CA PRO A 15 -8.34 -5.55 -0.46
C PRO A 15 -8.83 -4.63 0.67
N ALA A 16 -9.63 -3.63 0.34
CA ALA A 16 -10.29 -2.77 1.34
C ALA A 16 -11.12 -3.62 2.31
N ASP A 17 -10.93 -3.40 3.61
CA ASP A 17 -11.74 -4.00 4.66
C ASP A 17 -12.92 -3.08 5.06
N VAL A 18 -13.82 -3.62 5.90
CA VAL A 18 -15.02 -2.91 6.36
C VAL A 18 -14.66 -1.57 7.02
N GLU A 19 -13.60 -1.55 7.83
CA GLU A 19 -13.18 -0.31 8.49
C GLU A 19 -12.71 0.74 7.48
N THR A 20 -11.95 0.33 6.45
CA THR A 20 -11.56 1.22 5.35
C THR A 20 -12.77 1.83 4.64
N THR A 21 -13.83 1.04 4.43
CA THR A 21 -15.07 1.56 3.83
C THR A 21 -15.85 2.50 4.74
N ARG A 22 -15.63 2.42 6.06
CA ARG A 22 -16.27 3.29 7.05
C ARG A 22 -15.55 4.63 7.19
N VAL A 23 -14.22 4.62 7.20
CA VAL A 23 -13.40 5.82 7.47
C VAL A 23 -13.12 6.65 6.22
N VAL A 24 -13.03 6.01 5.05
CA VAL A 24 -12.88 6.75 3.80
C VAL A 24 -14.27 7.22 3.37
N GLU A 25 -14.46 8.53 3.31
CA GLU A 25 -15.75 9.15 2.96
C GLU A 25 -16.37 8.47 1.73
N LEU A 26 -17.68 8.25 1.81
CA LEU A 26 -18.44 7.83 0.65
C LEU A 26 -18.20 8.82 -0.48
N PRO A 27 -18.10 8.32 -1.72
CA PRO A 27 -17.82 9.21 -2.83
C PRO A 27 -18.93 10.25 -2.97
N LYS A 28 -18.54 11.51 -3.14
CA LYS A 28 -19.43 12.56 -3.64
C LYS A 28 -19.52 12.41 -5.16
N ASP A 29 -20.71 12.57 -5.72
CA ASP A 29 -20.98 12.43 -7.15
C ASP A 29 -20.58 11.04 -7.71
N ASN A 30 -20.06 10.97 -8.95
CA ASN A 30 -19.61 9.74 -9.61
C ASN A 30 -18.23 9.24 -9.14
N ALA A 31 -17.73 9.71 -7.99
CA ALA A 31 -16.47 9.17 -7.48
C ALA A 31 -16.68 7.68 -7.08
N PRO A 32 -15.68 6.81 -7.29
CA PRO A 32 -15.81 5.40 -6.95
C PRO A 32 -15.42 5.11 -5.49
N SER A 33 -16.19 4.19 -4.89
CA SER A 33 -16.06 3.75 -3.51
C SER A 33 -14.65 3.25 -3.18
N ALA A 34 -14.21 3.56 -1.95
CA ALA A 34 -12.97 3.00 -1.40
C ALA A 34 -13.04 1.48 -1.21
N ALA A 35 -14.25 0.90 -1.16
CA ALA A 35 -14.47 -0.54 -1.16
C ALA A 35 -13.89 -1.24 -2.39
N ALA A 36 -13.75 -0.52 -3.50
CA ALA A 36 -13.17 -1.04 -4.73
C ALA A 36 -11.63 -0.96 -4.78
N ASN A 37 -10.97 -0.50 -3.71
CA ASN A 37 -9.53 -0.42 -3.65
C ASN A 37 -8.91 -1.80 -3.36
N ILE A 38 -7.85 -2.10 -4.11
CA ILE A 38 -6.92 -3.18 -3.82
C ILE A 38 -5.55 -2.55 -3.70
N TRP A 39 -4.94 -2.70 -2.54
CA TRP A 39 -3.54 -2.40 -2.32
C TRP A 39 -2.72 -3.66 -2.50
N TRP A 40 -1.51 -3.53 -3.04
CA TRP A 40 -0.54 -4.60 -2.96
C TRP A 40 0.87 -4.05 -2.90
N PHE A 41 1.73 -4.84 -2.28
CA PHE A 41 3.16 -4.56 -2.21
C PHE A 41 3.92 -5.61 -2.99
N GLU A 42 5.03 -5.18 -3.59
CA GLU A 42 6.04 -6.07 -4.13
C GLU A 42 7.37 -5.76 -3.44
N LEU A 43 8.08 -6.76 -2.96
CA LEU A 43 9.37 -6.61 -2.30
C LEU A 43 10.35 -7.60 -2.91
N VAL A 44 11.40 -7.08 -3.54
CA VAL A 44 12.59 -7.83 -3.93
C VAL A 44 13.75 -7.39 -3.03
N PRO A 45 14.16 -8.22 -2.05
CA PRO A 45 15.22 -7.89 -1.12
C PRO A 45 16.48 -7.40 -1.82
N GLY A 46 17.02 -6.27 -1.35
CA GLY A 46 18.23 -5.66 -1.91
C GLY A 46 18.05 -4.94 -3.24
N GLU A 47 16.89 -5.03 -3.88
CA GLU A 47 16.66 -4.41 -5.20
C GLU A 47 15.62 -3.31 -5.14
N HIS A 48 14.37 -3.64 -4.82
CA HIS A 48 13.29 -2.68 -4.88
C HIS A 48 12.06 -3.07 -4.05
N TYR A 49 11.29 -2.05 -3.69
CA TYR A 49 9.98 -2.17 -3.08
C TYR A 49 8.96 -1.36 -3.89
N ILE A 50 7.79 -1.91 -4.15
CA ILE A 50 6.72 -1.23 -4.90
C ILE A 50 5.46 -1.19 -4.06
N TYR A 51 4.91 0.01 -3.88
CA TYR A 51 3.57 0.21 -3.36
C TYR A 51 2.60 0.48 -4.50
N ASN A 52 1.51 -0.28 -4.54
CA ASN A 52 0.51 -0.17 -5.60
C ASN A 52 -0.89 0.02 -5.03
N LEU A 53 -1.70 0.74 -5.79
CA LEU A 53 -3.13 0.89 -5.59
C LEU A 53 -3.85 0.80 -6.93
N ARG A 54 -4.83 -0.09 -7.00
CA ARG A 54 -5.81 -0.14 -8.09
C ARG A 54 -7.20 0.05 -7.50
N ARG A 55 -8.00 0.90 -8.12
CA ARG A 55 -9.42 1.00 -7.84
C ARG A 55 -10.19 0.32 -8.95
N LEU A 56 -10.87 -0.78 -8.64
CA LEU A 56 -11.68 -1.52 -9.61
C LEU A 56 -12.76 -0.61 -10.21
N GLY A 57 -13.11 -0.84 -11.48
CA GLY A 57 -14.03 0.01 -12.23
C GLY A 57 -13.41 1.30 -12.81
N ARG A 58 -12.11 1.56 -12.58
CA ARG A 58 -11.34 2.60 -13.28
C ARG A 58 -10.08 2.02 -13.92
N GLY A 59 -9.61 2.66 -14.99
CA GLY A 59 -8.38 2.26 -15.70
C GLY A 59 -7.08 2.77 -15.08
N ARG A 60 -7.13 3.58 -14.01
CA ARG A 60 -5.94 4.19 -13.41
C ARG A 60 -5.33 3.26 -12.35
N ILE A 61 -4.01 3.07 -12.45
CA ILE A 61 -3.17 2.44 -11.43
C ILE A 61 -2.26 3.52 -10.84
N PHE A 62 -2.06 3.47 -9.53
CA PHE A 62 -1.06 4.26 -8.83
C PHE A 62 0.04 3.32 -8.33
N SER A 63 1.29 3.62 -8.66
CA SER A 63 2.45 2.82 -8.31
C SER A 63 3.62 3.71 -7.93
N VAL A 64 4.28 3.38 -6.81
CA VAL A 64 5.50 4.04 -6.35
C VAL A 64 6.55 2.96 -6.16
N LYS A 65 7.69 3.08 -6.85
CA LYS A 65 8.83 2.17 -6.74
C LYS A 65 9.97 2.85 -6.00
N PHE A 66 10.47 2.17 -4.98
CA PHE A 66 11.65 2.53 -4.20
C PHE A 66 12.82 1.66 -4.67
N ASP A 67 13.94 2.31 -4.98
CA ASP A 67 15.20 1.67 -5.35
C ASP A 67 15.99 1.37 -4.07
N LEU A 68 16.07 0.11 -3.66
CA LEU A 68 16.75 -0.30 -2.43
C LEU A 68 18.26 -0.41 -2.60
N THR A 69 18.79 -0.27 -3.82
CA THR A 69 20.24 -0.24 -4.07
C THR A 69 20.89 1.09 -3.66
N LYS A 70 20.06 2.12 -3.42
CA LYS A 70 20.47 3.48 -3.05
C LYS A 70 20.01 3.81 -1.64
N GLY A 71 20.76 3.30 -0.65
CA GLY A 71 20.55 3.64 0.76
C GLY A 71 20.65 5.14 1.01
N VAL A 72 19.89 5.62 1.98
CA VAL A 72 19.96 6.98 2.52
C VAL A 72 20.35 6.92 3.99
N GLU A 73 20.92 8.00 4.51
CA GLU A 73 21.28 8.08 5.93
C GLU A 73 20.01 7.98 6.80
N ALA A 74 20.08 7.20 7.87
CA ALA A 74 18.97 7.07 8.80
C ALA A 74 18.72 8.42 9.48
N PRO A 75 17.45 8.83 9.70
CA PRO A 75 17.17 10.03 10.45
C PRO A 75 17.70 9.89 11.89
N PRO A 76 17.97 11.00 12.59
CA PRO A 76 18.31 10.96 14.01
C PRO A 76 17.24 10.21 14.81
N ALA A 77 17.65 9.65 15.95
CA ALA A 77 16.74 8.92 16.83
C ALA A 77 15.50 9.77 17.16
N PRO A 78 14.29 9.16 17.17
CA PRO A 78 13.08 9.89 17.51
C PRO A 78 13.15 10.38 18.95
N TRP A 79 12.46 11.48 19.24
CA TRP A 79 12.47 12.08 20.57
C TRP A 79 11.97 11.10 21.63
N GLY A 80 12.72 10.97 22.74
CA GLY A 80 12.40 10.07 23.84
C GLY A 80 12.92 8.63 23.68
N TRP A 81 13.60 8.30 22.58
CA TRP A 81 14.26 7.00 22.43
C TRP A 81 15.49 6.89 23.33
N LYS A 82 15.62 5.74 24.02
CA LYS A 82 16.78 5.32 24.83
C LYS A 82 17.07 3.87 24.48
N ASP A 83 18.35 3.52 24.39
CA ASP A 83 18.83 2.16 24.10
C ASP A 83 18.23 1.08 25.01
#